data_AF-X1SZQ6-F1
#
_entry.id   AF-X1SZQ6-F1
#
_cell.length_a   1.000
_cell.length_b   1.000
_cell.length_c   1.000
_cell.angle_alpha   90.00
_cell.angle_beta   90.00
_cell.angle_gamma   90.00
#
_symmetry.space_group_name_H-M   'P 1'
#
loop_
_entity.id
_entity.type
_entity.pdbx_description
1 polymer ?
#
loop_
_entity_poly.entity_id
_entity_poly.type
_entity_poly.pdbx_seq_one_letter_code
_entity_poly.pdbx_strand_id
1 'polypeptide(L)'
;ADERVDSGDWRKKSATYKIVKACEKIMLKQAARIILLAHSGTGLVENIIGRSDMAVVPTCADTEIFTPVKNIRTHEGPLRFVYFGSLGTWYMLREMLEFFKVAKNLLGDARFLIITQSDQSVLRRLMSDKELAANLIEA
;
A
#
# COMPACT_ATOMS: atom_id res chain seq x y z
N ALA A 1 3.27 14.21 -7.85
CA ALA A 1 2.58 14.14 -9.16
C ALA A 1 2.61 12.73 -9.77
N ASP A 2 3.74 12.01 -9.65
CA ASP A 2 3.93 10.68 -10.23
C ASP A 2 2.93 9.65 -9.70
N GLU A 3 2.56 9.72 -8.42
CA GLU A 3 1.54 8.87 -7.81
C GLU A 3 0.21 8.88 -8.60
N ARG A 4 -0.22 10.04 -9.13
CA ARG A 4 -1.44 10.10 -9.96
C ARG A 4 -1.27 9.47 -11.34
N VAL A 5 -0.04 9.37 -11.84
CA VAL A 5 0.23 8.63 -13.08
C VAL A 5 0.25 7.14 -12.81
N ASP A 6 0.86 6.73 -11.69
CA ASP A 6 0.98 5.33 -11.30
C ASP A 6 -0.39 4.72 -10.94
N SER A 7 -1.32 5.50 -10.36
CA SER A 7 -2.71 5.08 -10.17
C SER A 7 -3.52 4.95 -11.46
N GLY A 8 -2.99 5.46 -12.58
CA GLY A 8 -3.70 5.58 -13.85
C GLY A 8 -4.62 6.81 -13.95
N ASP A 9 -4.72 7.65 -12.92
CA ASP A 9 -5.58 8.85 -12.93
C ASP A 9 -5.13 9.84 -14.01
N TRP A 10 -3.82 10.04 -14.16
CA TRP A 10 -3.21 11.01 -15.07
C TRP A 10 -2.32 10.35 -16.10
N ARG A 11 -2.31 10.90 -17.31
CA ARG A 11 -1.30 10.57 -18.31
C ARG A 11 -0.02 11.36 -18.04
N LYS A 12 1.15 10.70 -18.06
CA LYS A 12 2.47 11.35 -17.88
C LYS A 12 2.74 12.51 -18.86
N LYS A 13 2.12 12.48 -20.05
CA LYS A 13 2.26 13.55 -21.05
C LYS A 13 1.18 14.65 -20.94
N SER A 14 0.23 14.52 -20.01
CA SER A 14 -0.87 15.47 -19.84
C SER A 14 -0.39 16.83 -19.34
N ALA A 15 -1.15 17.89 -19.66
CA ALA A 15 -0.89 19.23 -19.15
C ALA A 15 -0.96 19.26 -17.62
N THR A 16 -1.98 18.64 -17.02
CA THR A 16 -2.16 18.54 -15.57
C THR A 16 -0.93 17.98 -14.87
N TYR A 17 -0.41 16.83 -15.33
CA TYR A 17 0.80 16.24 -14.76
C TYR A 17 1.99 17.21 -14.85
N LYS A 18 2.22 17.82 -16.02
CA LYS A 18 3.35 18.72 -16.24
C LYS A 18 3.28 19.96 -15.34
N ILE A 19 2.09 20.56 -15.21
CA ILE A 19 1.86 21.73 -14.37
C ILE A 19 2.12 21.37 -12.91
N VAL A 20 1.50 20.30 -12.40
CA VAL A 20 1.64 19.89 -11.00
C VAL A 20 3.09 19.48 -10.71
N LYS A 21 3.78 18.82 -11.63
CA LYS A 21 5.20 18.45 -11.48
C LYS A 21 6.11 19.69 -11.44
N ALA A 22 5.79 20.73 -12.21
CA ALA A 22 6.51 22.00 -12.14
C ALA A 22 6.28 22.70 -10.79
N CYS A 23 5.03 22.77 -10.32
CA CYS A 23 4.72 23.30 -8.99
C CYS A 23 5.42 22.52 -7.87
N GLU A 24 5.43 21.19 -7.93
CA GLU A 24 6.13 20.33 -6.97
C GLU A 24 7.62 20.68 -6.88
N LYS A 25 8.31 20.85 -8.02
CA LYS A 25 9.72 21.26 -8.06
C LYS A 25 9.94 22.64 -7.43
N ILE A 26 9.05 23.59 -7.68
CA ILE A 26 9.12 24.94 -7.10
C ILE A 26 8.96 24.87 -5.59
N MET A 27 7.93 24.18 -5.11
CA MET A 27 7.65 24.01 -3.67
C MET A 27 8.80 23.32 -2.94
N LEU A 28 9.35 22.24 -3.49
CA LEU A 28 10.49 21.53 -2.90
C LEU A 28 11.72 22.45 -2.78
N LYS A 29 11.98 23.30 -3.78
CA LYS A 29 13.13 24.23 -3.75
C LYS A 29 12.95 25.39 -2.78
N GLN A 30 11.72 25.84 -2.57
CA GLN A 30 11.41 26.98 -1.69
C GLN A 30 11.14 26.56 -0.25
N ALA A 31 10.90 25.28 0.01
CA ALA A 31 10.66 24.78 1.36
C ALA A 31 11.84 25.12 2.29
N ALA A 32 11.52 25.62 3.48
CA ALA A 32 12.53 25.86 4.51
C ALA A 32 13.22 24.55 4.92
N ARG A 33 12.43 23.48 5.06
CA ARG A 33 12.87 22.12 5.33
C ARG A 33 11.90 21.12 4.71
N ILE A 34 12.42 19.98 4.28
CA ILE A 34 11.63 18.87 3.73
C ILE A 34 11.63 17.72 4.74
N ILE A 35 10.47 17.12 4.96
CA ILE A 35 10.29 15.94 5.80
C ILE A 35 9.98 14.76 4.88
N LEU A 36 10.73 13.68 5.06
CA LEU A 36 10.59 12.43 4.31
C LEU A 36 10.19 11.29 5.23
N LEU A 37 9.47 10.32 4.67
CA LEU A 37 9.05 9.13 5.41
C LEU A 37 10.16 8.08 5.55
N ALA A 38 11.08 8.04 4.60
CA ALA A 38 12.14 7.04 4.52
C ALA A 38 13.43 7.65 3.97
N HIS A 39 14.57 7.14 4.46
CA HIS A 39 15.89 7.52 3.97
C HIS A 39 16.10 7.20 2.49
N SER A 40 15.42 6.20 1.94
CA SER A 40 15.49 5.85 0.52
C SER A 40 15.02 6.99 -0.41
N GLY A 41 14.21 7.93 0.09
CA GLY A 41 13.72 9.07 -0.68
C GLY A 41 14.69 10.24 -0.76
N THR A 42 15.75 10.28 0.06
CA THR A 42 16.63 11.46 0.16
C THR A 42 17.32 11.76 -1.17
N GLY A 43 17.95 10.77 -1.79
CA GLY A 43 18.66 10.96 -3.06
C GLY A 43 17.76 11.43 -4.21
N LEU A 44 16.50 11.00 -4.23
CA LEU A 44 15.52 11.47 -5.23
C LEU A 44 15.23 12.96 -5.07
N VAL A 45 15.07 13.42 -3.84
CA VAL A 45 14.77 14.82 -3.54
C VAL A 45 16.01 15.70 -3.69
N GLU A 46 17.18 15.24 -3.26
CA GLU A 46 18.47 15.92 -3.45
C GLU A 46 18.72 16.24 -4.92
N ASN A 47 18.46 15.28 -5.81
CA ASN A 47 18.59 15.48 -7.25
C ASN A 47 17.65 16.57 -7.81
N ILE A 48 16.53 16.85 -7.14
CA ILE A 48 15.57 17.88 -7.56
C ILE A 48 15.96 19.27 -7.04
N ILE A 49 16.40 19.34 -5.78
CA ILE A 49 16.60 20.61 -5.06
C ILE A 49 18.06 21.05 -4.99
N GLY A 50 19.03 20.13 -5.12
CA GLY A 50 20.46 20.42 -5.04
C GLY A 50 21.00 20.68 -3.64
N ARG A 51 20.29 20.26 -2.58
CA ARG A 51 20.71 20.35 -1.17
C ARG A 51 20.25 19.12 -0.39
N SER A 52 20.95 18.81 0.68
CA SER A 52 20.75 17.62 1.53
C SER A 52 20.04 17.90 2.87
N ASP A 53 19.64 19.15 3.14
CA ASP A 53 18.98 19.51 4.40
C ASP A 53 17.51 19.08 4.42
N MET A 54 17.29 17.88 4.96
CA MET A 54 16.01 17.20 5.10
C MET A 54 15.94 16.50 6.46
N ALA A 55 14.73 16.19 6.91
CA ALA A 55 14.50 15.33 8.07
C ALA A 55 13.79 14.05 7.62
N VAL A 56 14.18 12.90 8.18
CA VAL A 56 13.39 11.68 8.04
C VAL A 56 12.57 11.48 9.30
N VAL A 57 11.25 11.44 9.14
CA VAL A 57 10.29 11.12 10.20
C VAL A 57 9.45 9.95 9.69
N PRO A 58 9.73 8.71 10.13
CA PRO A 58 9.00 7.53 9.65
C PRO A 58 7.55 7.53 10.10
N THR A 59 6.74 6.66 9.51
CA THR A 59 5.36 6.44 9.97
C THR A 59 5.38 6.04 11.45
N CYS A 60 4.47 6.64 12.22
CA CYS A 60 4.24 6.26 13.60
C CYS A 60 3.10 5.25 13.68
N ALA A 61 3.12 4.40 14.70
CA ALA A 61 1.99 3.60 15.12
C ALA A 61 1.52 4.12 16.49
N ASP A 62 0.22 4.02 16.76
CA ASP A 62 -0.32 4.26 18.08
C ASP A 62 0.19 3.18 19.04
N THR A 63 1.06 3.56 19.98
CA THR A 63 1.70 2.61 20.90
C THR A 63 0.81 2.18 22.05
N GLU A 64 -0.35 2.82 22.25
CA GLU A 64 -1.36 2.37 23.20
C GLU A 64 -2.17 1.20 22.62
N ILE A 65 -2.42 1.24 21.30
CA ILE A 65 -3.11 0.18 20.56
C ILE A 65 -2.14 -0.92 20.11
N PHE A 66 -0.97 -0.55 19.57
CA PHE A 66 0.02 -1.45 18.99
C PHE A 66 1.26 -1.54 19.87
N THR A 67 1.38 -2.65 20.59
CA THR A 67 2.54 -2.92 21.43
C THR A 67 3.37 -4.08 20.87
N PRO A 68 4.71 -4.01 20.96
CA PRO A 68 5.56 -5.12 20.54
C PRO A 68 5.25 -6.40 21.31
N VAL A 69 4.95 -7.47 20.60
CA VAL A 69 4.70 -8.78 21.21
C VAL A 69 6.03 -9.41 21.60
N LYS A 70 6.27 -9.60 22.90
CA LYS A 70 7.53 -10.17 23.43
C LYS A 70 7.68 -11.68 23.21
N ASN A 71 6.57 -12.40 23.17
CA ASN A 71 6.52 -13.85 22.95
C ASN A 71 5.59 -14.13 21.77
N ILE A 72 6.15 -14.46 20.61
CA ILE A 72 5.36 -14.89 19.45
C ILE A 72 4.71 -16.22 19.85
N ARG A 73 3.42 -16.18 20.20
CA ARG A 73 2.64 -17.39 20.36
C ARG A 73 2.53 -18.04 18.98
N THR A 74 2.95 -19.29 18.86
CA THR A 74 2.61 -20.10 17.70
C THR A 74 1.09 -20.20 17.64
N HIS A 75 0.51 -19.65 16.57
CA HIS A 75 -0.92 -19.78 16.33
C HIS A 75 -1.21 -21.26 15.99
N GLU A 76 -2.11 -21.89 16.74
CA GLU A 76 -2.44 -23.32 16.57
C GLU A 76 -3.55 -23.57 15.52
N GLY A 77 -4.05 -22.52 14.88
CA GLY A 77 -5.09 -22.62 13.85
C GLY A 77 -4.54 -22.54 12.42
N PRO A 78 -5.43 -22.44 11.42
CA PRO A 78 -5.01 -22.40 10.03
C PRO A 78 -4.17 -21.17 9.73
N LEU A 79 -3.26 -21.30 8.76
CA LEU A 79 -2.49 -20.19 8.23
C LEU A 79 -3.43 -19.09 7.73
N ARG A 80 -3.22 -17.86 8.20
CA ARG A 80 -3.98 -16.68 7.78
C ARG A 80 -3.10 -15.73 7.01
N PHE A 81 -3.47 -15.46 5.77
CA PHE A 81 -3.03 -14.27 5.05
C PHE A 81 -3.84 -13.09 5.57
N VAL A 82 -3.20 -11.93 5.78
CA VAL A 82 -3.88 -10.74 6.30
C VAL A 82 -3.55 -9.56 5.40
N TYR A 83 -4.59 -8.87 4.94
CA TYR A 83 -4.52 -7.58 4.29
C TYR A 83 -5.23 -6.55 5.16
N PHE A 84 -4.58 -5.42 5.40
CA PHE A 84 -5.17 -4.29 6.12
C PHE A 84 -4.99 -3.03 5.28
N GLY A 85 -6.10 -2.42 4.86
CA GLY A 85 -6.07 -1.19 4.07
C GLY A 85 -7.21 -1.07 3.07
N SER A 86 -7.12 -0.05 2.21
CA SER A 86 -8.15 0.23 1.19
C SER A 86 -8.01 -0.68 -0.03
N LEU A 87 -9.12 -1.14 -0.63
CA LEU A 87 -9.13 -2.04 -1.80
C LEU A 87 -8.94 -1.31 -3.14
N GLY A 88 -8.13 -0.24 -3.14
CA GLY A 88 -7.87 0.58 -4.32
C GLY A 88 -7.00 -0.08 -5.38
N THR A 89 -6.71 0.65 -6.45
CA THR A 89 -5.90 0.20 -7.60
C THR A 89 -4.43 -0.08 -7.27
N TRP A 90 -3.99 0.29 -6.07
CA TRP A 90 -2.59 0.28 -5.66
C TRP A 90 -2.01 -1.07 -5.25
N TYR A 91 -2.86 -1.96 -4.75
CA TYR A 91 -2.39 -3.12 -3.99
C TYR A 91 -2.65 -4.45 -4.68
N MET A 92 -2.77 -4.45 -6.01
CA MET A 92 -2.76 -5.69 -6.81
C MET A 92 -3.72 -6.77 -6.28
N LEU A 93 -4.94 -6.35 -5.90
CA LEU A 93 -5.90 -7.22 -5.21
C LEU A 93 -6.20 -8.50 -6.01
N ARG A 94 -6.24 -8.38 -7.35
CA ARG A 94 -6.44 -9.52 -8.25
C ARG A 94 -5.32 -10.55 -8.09
N GLU A 95 -4.08 -10.11 -8.13
CA GLU A 95 -2.88 -10.94 -8.02
C GLU A 95 -2.75 -11.53 -6.61
N MET A 96 -3.10 -10.78 -5.57
CA MET A 96 -3.17 -11.29 -4.19
C MET A 96 -4.16 -12.46 -4.08
N LEU A 97 -5.33 -12.35 -4.69
CA LEU A 97 -6.34 -13.42 -4.70
C LEU A 97 -5.89 -14.63 -5.54
N GLU A 98 -5.16 -14.42 -6.63
CA GLU A 98 -4.57 -15.51 -7.43
C GLU A 98 -3.51 -16.27 -6.64
N PHE A 99 -2.61 -15.52 -6.00
CA PHE A 99 -1.60 -16.08 -5.11
C PHE A 99 -2.26 -16.88 -3.98
N PHE A 100 -3.27 -16.31 -3.33
CA PHE A 100 -4.00 -16.99 -2.26
C PHE A 100 -4.66 -18.29 -2.74
N LYS A 101 -5.26 -18.31 -3.94
CA LYS A 101 -5.85 -19.53 -4.52
C LYS A 101 -4.81 -20.64 -4.66
N VAL A 102 -3.62 -20.32 -5.17
CA VAL A 102 -2.51 -21.29 -5.30
C VAL A 102 -1.99 -21.71 -3.93
N ALA A 103 -1.74 -20.76 -3.04
CA ALA A 103 -1.24 -21.04 -1.69
C ALA A 103 -2.19 -21.94 -0.91
N LYS A 104 -3.51 -21.71 -1.01
CA LYS A 104 -4.52 -22.55 -0.38
C LYS A 104 -4.46 -24.01 -0.85
N ASN A 105 -4.31 -24.23 -2.15
CA ASN A 105 -4.23 -25.58 -2.71
C ASN A 105 -3.01 -26.36 -2.19
N LEU A 106 -1.92 -25.65 -1.85
CA LEU A 106 -0.70 -26.25 -1.32
C LEU A 106 -0.73 -26.43 0.20
N LEU A 107 -1.37 -25.51 0.93
CA LEU A 107 -1.31 -25.40 2.39
C LEU A 107 -2.58 -25.88 3.10
N GLY A 108 -3.62 -26.28 2.36
CA GLY A 108 -4.85 -26.85 2.88
C GLY A 108 -5.82 -25.80 3.43
N ASP A 109 -5.98 -25.72 4.75
CA ASP A 109 -7.01 -24.89 5.41
C ASP A 109 -6.64 -23.39 5.49
N ALA A 110 -5.76 -22.90 4.62
CA ALA A 110 -5.41 -21.49 4.61
C ALA A 110 -6.65 -20.58 4.41
N ARG A 111 -6.64 -19.45 5.12
CA ARG A 111 -7.67 -18.39 5.10
C ARG A 111 -7.07 -17.04 4.74
N PHE A 112 -7.87 -16.12 4.20
CA PHE A 112 -7.44 -14.76 3.90
C PHE A 112 -8.35 -13.75 4.60
N LEU A 113 -7.82 -13.01 5.56
CA LEU A 113 -8.50 -11.92 6.25
C LEU A 113 -8.17 -10.59 5.56
N ILE A 114 -9.19 -9.84 5.13
CA ILE A 114 -9.10 -8.55 4.44
C ILE A 114 -9.82 -7.50 5.27
N ILE A 115 -9.10 -6.78 6.11
CA ILE A 115 -9.66 -5.72 6.95
C ILE A 115 -9.64 -4.42 6.16
N THR A 116 -10.82 -3.93 5.79
CA THR A 116 -10.93 -2.74 4.94
C THR A 116 -12.13 -1.87 5.32
N GLN A 117 -11.98 -0.56 5.09
CA GLN A 117 -13.10 0.40 5.10
C GLN A 117 -13.63 0.68 3.68
N SER A 118 -13.03 0.06 2.65
CA SER A 118 -13.43 0.26 1.26
C SER A 118 -14.71 -0.50 0.93
N ASP A 119 -15.40 -0.04 -0.11
CA ASP A 119 -16.51 -0.77 -0.70
C ASP A 119 -16.05 -2.18 -1.16
N GLN A 120 -16.74 -3.21 -0.67
CA GLN A 120 -16.36 -4.61 -0.90
C GLN A 120 -16.88 -5.16 -2.25
N SER A 121 -17.60 -4.39 -3.07
CA SER A 121 -18.14 -4.86 -4.35
C SER A 121 -17.03 -5.34 -5.30
N VAL A 122 -15.88 -4.65 -5.30
CA VAL A 122 -14.72 -5.04 -6.10
C VAL A 122 -14.17 -6.40 -5.65
N LEU A 123 -14.09 -6.63 -4.34
CA LEU A 123 -13.65 -7.91 -3.78
C LEU A 123 -14.63 -9.02 -4.15
N ARG A 124 -15.94 -8.80 -3.95
CA ARG A 124 -17.00 -9.78 -4.29
C ARG A 124 -16.96 -10.17 -5.76
N ARG A 125 -16.81 -9.19 -6.66
CA ARG A 125 -16.65 -9.42 -8.09
C ARG A 125 -15.42 -10.27 -8.39
N LEU A 126 -14.26 -9.88 -7.86
CA LEU A 126 -13.01 -10.61 -8.09
C LEU A 126 -13.01 -12.03 -7.53
N MET A 127 -13.66 -12.25 -6.39
CA MET A 127 -13.84 -13.60 -5.83
C MET A 127 -14.70 -14.47 -6.74
N SER A 128 -15.81 -13.92 -7.26
CA SER A 128 -16.69 -14.62 -8.21
C SER A 128 -15.94 -14.99 -9.49
N ASP A 129 -15.21 -14.04 -10.07
CA ASP A 129 -14.39 -14.26 -11.29
C ASP A 129 -13.33 -15.36 -11.11
N LYS A 130 -12.91 -15.61 -9.86
CA LYS A 130 -11.85 -16.57 -9.52
C LYS A 130 -12.35 -17.86 -8.89
N GLU A 131 -13.67 -18.03 -8.75
CA GLU A 131 -14.30 -19.17 -8.09
C GLU A 131 -13.77 -19.39 -6.65
N LEU A 132 -13.49 -18.29 -5.94
CA LEU A 132 -13.10 -18.34 -4.52
C LEU A 132 -14.37 -18.31 -3.66
N ALA A 133 -14.55 -19.35 -2.84
CA ALA A 133 -15.68 -19.44 -1.94
C ALA A 133 -15.59 -18.36 -0.84
N ALA A 134 -16.72 -17.71 -0.55
CA ALA A 134 -16.79 -16.60 0.40
C ALA A 134 -16.37 -16.98 1.83
N ASN A 135 -16.49 -18.26 2.22
CA ASN A 135 -16.04 -18.73 3.53
C ASN A 135 -14.50 -18.79 3.67
N LEU A 136 -13.75 -18.61 2.58
CA LEU A 136 -12.29 -18.60 2.58
C LEU A 136 -11.70 -17.22 2.87
N ILE A 137 -12.54 -16.18 2.72
CA ILE A 137 -12.14 -14.79 2.84
C ILE A 137 -13.01 -14.12 3.90
N GLU A 138 -12.38 -13.64 4.97
CA GLU A 138 -13.03 -12.85 6.01
C GLU A 138 -12.79 -11.38 5.66
N ALA A 139 -13.83 -10.57 5.42
CA ALA A 139 -13.67 -9.18 4.99
C ALA A 139 -14.68 -8.23 5.62
#